data_AF-K9X560-F1
#
_entry.id   AF-K9X560-F1
#
_cell.length_a   1.000
_cell.length_b   1.000
_cell.length_c   1.000
_cell.angle_alpha   90.00
_cell.angle_beta   90.00
_cell.angle_gamma   90.00
#
_symmetry.space_group_name_H-M   'P 1'
#
loop_
_entity.id
_entity.type
_entity.pdbx_description
1 polymer ?
#
loop_
_entity_poly.entity_id
_entity_poly.type
_entity_poly.pdbx_seq_one_letter_code
_entity_poly.pdbx_strand_id
1 'polypeptide(L)' 'MPKILFTPNESEAYDTKPVCFKVRQGVRDKLRNVPKWQERFRELADTLIREYEGG' A
#
# COMPACT_ATOMS: atom_id res chain seq x y z
N MET A 1 -14.05 -2.24 18.32
CA MET A 1 -13.40 -3.40 17.65
C MET A 1 -12.12 -2.92 16.99
N PRO A 2 -10.96 -3.58 17.15
CA PRO A 2 -9.78 -3.16 16.42
C PRO A 2 -10.05 -3.40 14.92
N LYS A 3 -10.01 -2.35 14.11
CA LYS A 3 -9.95 -2.50 12.65
C LYS A 3 -8.60 -3.15 12.36
N ILE A 4 -8.58 -4.45 12.12
CA ILE A 4 -7.39 -5.14 11.59
C ILE A 4 -7.20 -4.58 10.19
N LEU A 5 -6.26 -3.64 10.04
CA LEU A 5 -6.09 -2.84 8.82
C LEU A 5 -5.14 -3.50 7.80
N PHE A 6 -4.45 -4.57 8.19
CA PHE A 6 -3.56 -5.34 7.33
C PHE A 6 -3.68 -6.83 7.65
N THR A 7 -3.98 -7.64 6.64
CA THR A 7 -3.81 -9.09 6.69
C THR A 7 -2.66 -9.43 5.75
N PRO A 8 -1.49 -9.86 6.27
CA PRO A 8 -0.39 -10.27 5.41
C PRO A 8 -0.77 -11.52 4.62
N ASN A 9 -0.32 -11.59 3.37
CA ASN A 9 -0.34 -12.83 2.62
C ASN A 9 0.79 -13.72 3.15
N GLU A 10 0.45 -14.88 3.71
CA GLU A 10 1.44 -15.82 4.28
C GLU A 10 2.41 -16.37 3.24
N SER A 11 2.06 -16.29 1.95
CA SER A 11 2.90 -16.70 0.82
C SER A 11 3.90 -15.63 0.37
N GLU A 12 3.86 -14.41 0.93
CA GLU A 12 4.72 -13.30 0.54
C GLU A 12 5.64 -12.83 1.67
N ALA A 13 6.92 -12.66 1.33
CA ALA A 13 7.87 -11.98 2.20
C ALA A 13 7.76 -10.46 2.00
N TYR A 14 7.26 -9.75 3.01
CA TYR A 14 7.27 -8.29 3.03
C TYR A 14 8.62 -7.77 3.53
N ASP A 15 9.06 -6.63 2.99
CA ASP A 15 10.25 -5.95 3.52
C ASP A 15 10.02 -5.55 4.98
N THR A 16 11.05 -5.77 5.80
CA THR A 16 11.07 -5.39 7.22
C THR A 16 10.91 -3.88 7.43
N LYS A 17 11.28 -3.05 6.44
CA LYS A 17 11.18 -1.60 6.48
C LYS A 17 10.03 -1.12 5.60
N PRO A 18 9.02 -0.44 6.17
CA PRO A 18 7.93 0.11 5.37
C PRO A 18 8.40 1.30 4.53
N VAL A 19 7.82 1.44 3.34
CA VAL A 19 7.96 2.67 2.54
C VAL A 19 7.13 3.79 3.20
N CYS A 20 7.80 4.83 3.69
CA CYS A 20 7.14 5.99 4.27
C CYS A 20 6.72 6.98 3.18
N PHE A 21 5.41 7.16 2.97
CA PHE A 21 4.86 8.06 1.96
C PHE A 21 4.13 9.25 2.61
N LYS A 22 4.60 10.48 2.34
CA LYS A 22 3.93 11.71 2.80
C LYS A 22 2.82 12.09 1.82
N VAL A 23 1.58 11.95 2.26
CA VAL A 23 0.40 12.33 1.48
C VAL A 23 -0.05 13.77 1.76
N ARG A 24 -0.82 14.35 0.84
CA ARG A 24 -1.47 15.65 1.05
C ARG A 24 -2.50 15.59 2.20
N GLN A 25 -2.82 16.74 2.79
CA GLN A 25 -3.78 16.84 3.90
C GLN A 25 -5.12 16.16 3.56
N GLY A 26 -5.64 15.36 4.49
CA GLY A 26 -6.92 14.65 4.35
C GLY A 26 -6.89 13.41 3.45
N VAL A 27 -5.81 13.16 2.69
CA VAL A 27 -5.71 11.95 1.85
C VAL A 27 -5.61 10.69 2.71
N ARG A 28 -4.92 10.75 3.84
CA ARG A 28 -4.76 9.61 4.77
C ARG A 28 -6.11 9.06 5.23
N ASP A 29 -7.03 9.94 5.63
CA ASP A 29 -8.34 9.54 6.15
C ASP A 29 -9.24 8.99 5.04
N LYS A 30 -9.19 9.62 3.86
CA LYS A 30 -9.87 9.11 2.66
C LYS A 30 -9.36 7.72 2.29
N LEU A 31 -8.04 7.53 2.27
CA LEU A 31 -7.40 6.26 1.91
C LEU A 31 -7.78 5.14 2.88
N ARG A 32 -7.83 5.42 4.18
CA ARG A 32 -8.24 4.44 5.21
C ARG A 32 -9.69 3.96 5.07
N ASN A 33 -10.55 4.74 4.41
CA ASN A 33 -11.93 4.36 4.13
C ASN A 33 -12.07 3.53 2.84
N VAL A 34 -11.02 3.43 2.02
CA VAL A 34 -11.01 2.59 0.82
C VAL A 34 -10.84 1.12 1.23
N PRO A 35 -11.73 0.22 0.79
CA PRO A 35 -11.58 -1.21 1.07
C PRO A 35 -10.29 -1.77 0.48
N LYS A 36 -9.54 -2.51 1.30
CA LYS A 36 -8.26 -3.13 0.91
C LYS A 36 -7.25 -2.13 0.31
N TRP A 37 -7.23 -0.89 0.81
CA TRP A 37 -6.39 0.18 0.24
C TRP A 37 -4.90 -0.16 0.19
N GLN A 38 -4.39 -0.97 1.13
CA GLN A 38 -2.99 -1.37 1.15
C GLN A 38 -2.62 -2.30 -0.01
N GLU A 39 -3.47 -3.28 -0.32
CA GLU A 39 -3.28 -4.22 -1.45
C GLU A 39 -3.29 -3.45 -2.77
N ARG A 40 -4.28 -2.58 -2.96
CA ARG A 40 -4.36 -1.68 -4.12
C ARG A 40 -3.12 -0.80 -4.25
N PHE A 41 -2.57 -0.30 -3.13
CA PHE A 41 -1.38 0.55 -3.17
C PHE A 41 -0.12 -0.24 -3.54
N ARG A 42 -0.03 -1.53 -3.17
CA ARG A 42 1.05 -2.42 -3.63
C ARG A 42 1.00 -2.62 -5.13
N GLU A 43 -0.17 -2.99 -5.67
CA GLU A 43 -0.36 -3.17 -7.12
C GLU A 43 0.01 -1.90 -7.92
N LEU A 44 -0.38 -0.73 -7.41
CA LEU A 44 -0.01 0.55 -8.01
C LEU A 44 1.50 0.80 -7.93
N ALA A 45 2.16 0.46 -6.82
CA ALA A 45 3.60 0.59 -6.69
C ALA A 45 4.34 -0.36 -7.66
N ASP A 46 3.90 -1.62 -7.76
CA ASP A 46 4.47 -2.61 -8.70
C ASP A 46 4.33 -2.15 -10.15
N THR A 47 3.16 -1.58 -10.49
CA THR A 47 2.91 -1.01 -11.82
C THR A 47 3.85 0.16 -12.10
N LEU A 48 3.98 1.10 -11.15
CA LEU A 48 4.88 2.24 -11.26
C LEU A 48 6.34 1.83 -11.44
N ILE A 49 6.80 0.82 -10.69
CA ILE A 49 8.17 0.29 -10.81
C ILE A 49 8.36 -0.31 -12.20
N ARG A 50 7.43 -1.15 -12.66
CA ARG A 50 7.48 -1.77 -13.98
C ARG A 50 7.52 -0.75 -15.11
N GLU A 51 6.73 0.32 -15.01
CA GLU A 51 6.74 1.42 -15.98
C GLU A 51 8.09 2.14 -16.02
N TYR A 52 8.76 2.30 -14.87
CA TYR A 52 10.06 2.96 -14.79
C TYR A 52 11.22 2.08 -15.25
N GLU A 53 11.22 0.78 -14.92
CA GLU A 53 12.28 -0.16 -15.30
C GLU A 53 12.19 -0.61 -16.77
N GLY A 54 11.00 -0.52 -17.38
CA GLY A 54 10.74 -0.90 -18.76
C GLY A 54 10.86 0.22 -19.80
N GLY A 55 11.36 1.40 -19.42
CA GLY A 55 11.48 2.61 -20.27
C GLY A 55 12.91 3.02 -20.61
#